data_AF-A0A210VTU4-F1
#
_entry.id   AF-A0A210VTU4-F1
#
_cell.length_a   1.000
_cell.length_b   1.000
_cell.length_c   1.000
_cell.angle_alpha   90.00
_cell.angle_beta   90.00
_cell.angle_gamma   90.00
#
_symmetry.space_group_name_H-M   'P 1'
#
loop_
_entity.id
_entity.type
_entity.pdbx_description
1 polymer ?
#
loop_
_entity_poly.entity_id
_entity_poly.type
_entity_poly.pdbx_seq_one_letter_code
_entity_poly.pdbx_strand_id
1 'polypeptide(L)' 'MSALPSSLPLDGVRVLDLSRVLAGPMCAMALADLGADVVKVEHPGRGDDTRDWGVRVGQRNTSYFNSANRNK' A
#
# COMPACT_ATOMS: atom_id res chain seq x y z
N MET A 1 20.31 27.71 12.94
CA MET A 1 18.97 27.48 12.36
C MET A 1 18.80 25.99 12.19
N SER A 2 18.04 25.35 13.09
CA SER A 2 17.67 23.94 12.96
C SER A 2 16.49 23.85 11.99
N ALA A 3 16.63 23.09 10.90
CA ALA A 3 15.52 22.79 10.02
C ALA A 3 14.49 21.97 10.82
N LEU A 4 13.24 22.43 10.88
CA LEU A 4 12.14 21.59 11.38
C LEU A 4 12.09 20.33 10.51
N PRO A 5 11.84 19.13 11.08
CA PRO A 5 11.62 17.94 10.27
C PRO A 5 10.51 18.26 9.27
N SER A 6 10.81 18.17 7.97
CA SER A 6 9.82 18.39 6.94
C SER A 6 8.86 17.20 6.96
N SER A 7 7.73 17.36 7.65
CA SER A 7 6.63 16.40 7.62
C SER A 7 6.23 16.15 6.16
N LEU A 8 6.03 14.89 5.80
CA LEU A 8 5.54 14.54 4.48
C LEU A 8 4.13 15.15 4.26
N PRO A 9 3.71 15.40 3.01
CA PRO A 9 2.49 16.15 2.72
C PRO A 9 1.20 15.59 3.34
N LEU A 10 1.15 14.29 3.66
CA LEU A 10 0.02 13.60 4.28
C LEU A 10 0.34 13.04 5.67
N ASP A 11 1.37 13.55 6.33
CA ASP A 11 1.69 13.18 7.71
C ASP A 11 0.47 13.40 8.63
N GLY A 12 0.20 12.44 9.51
CA GLY A 12 -0.98 12.41 10.38
C GLY A 12 -2.31 12.00 9.73
N VAL A 13 -2.35 11.77 8.40
CA VAL A 13 -3.54 11.25 7.72
C VAL A 13 -3.57 9.72 7.81
N ARG A 14 -4.71 9.14 8.19
CA ARG A 14 -4.94 7.69 8.17
C ARG A 14 -5.93 7.30 7.07
N VAL A 15 -5.60 6.25 6.31
CA VAL A 15 -6.41 5.76 5.19
C VAL A 15 -6.70 4.27 5.37
N LEU A 16 -7.97 3.88 5.19
CA LEU A 16 -8.34 2.48 5.03
C LEU A 16 -8.44 2.15 3.54
N ASP A 17 -7.57 1.27 3.06
CA ASP A 17 -7.60 0.77 1.69
C ASP A 17 -8.34 -0.57 1.62
N LEU A 18 -9.61 -0.52 1.18
CA LEU A 18 -10.45 -1.71 0.93
C LEU A 18 -10.43 -2.14 -0.55
N SER A 19 -9.55 -1.54 -1.34
CA SER A 19 -9.48 -1.78 -2.78
C SER A 19 -8.62 -2.99 -3.14
N ARG A 20 -8.76 -3.44 -4.39
CA ARG A 20 -8.10 -4.63 -4.94
C ARG A 20 -7.56 -4.39 -6.34
N VAL A 21 -6.70 -5.30 -6.80
CA VAL A 21 -6.16 -5.33 -8.16
C VAL A 21 -5.14 -4.23 -8.45
N LEU A 22 -5.54 -3.08 -8.97
CA LEU A 22 -4.56 -2.08 -9.46
C LEU A 22 -4.92 -0.64 -9.13
N ALA A 23 -6.01 -0.11 -9.67
CA ALA A 23 -6.28 1.33 -9.63
C ALA A 23 -6.39 1.87 -8.18
N GLY A 24 -7.19 1.20 -7.35
CA GLY A 24 -7.31 1.56 -5.95
C GLY A 24 -6.01 1.34 -5.17
N PRO A 25 -5.35 0.16 -5.28
CA PRO A 25 -4.10 -0.06 -4.59
C PRO A 25 -3.02 0.95 -4.96
N MET A 26 -2.87 1.27 -6.24
CA MET A 26 -1.93 2.27 -6.73
C MET A 26 -2.21 3.66 -6.17
N CYS A 27 -3.49 4.06 -6.08
CA CYS A 27 -3.88 5.32 -5.45
C CYS A 27 -3.49 5.36 -3.98
N ALA A 28 -3.90 4.35 -3.20
CA ALA A 28 -3.58 4.29 -1.77
C ALA A 28 -2.07 4.19 -1.51
N MET A 29 -1.32 3.52 -2.37
CA MET A 29 0.15 3.47 -2.32
C MET A 29 0.76 4.87 -2.54
N ALA A 30 0.24 5.67 -3.47
CA ALA A 30 0.70 7.04 -3.65
C ALA A 30 0.42 7.93 -2.42
N LEU A 31 -0.72 7.71 -1.73
CA LEU A 31 -1.00 8.40 -0.46
C LEU A 31 -0.01 7.99 0.64
N ALA A 32 0.33 6.71 0.72
CA ALA A 32 1.35 6.22 1.65
C ALA A 32 2.74 6.80 1.35
N ASP A 33 3.12 6.87 0.07
CA ASP A 33 4.38 7.50 -0.38
C ASP A 33 4.45 8.99 0.02
N LEU A 34 3.29 9.66 0.14
CA LEU A 34 3.17 11.04 0.61
C LEU A 34 3.03 11.17 2.13
N GLY A 35 3.17 10.08 2.89
CA GLY A 35 3.24 10.09 4.36
C GLY A 35 1.98 9.68 5.10
N ALA A 36 0.93 9.22 4.42
CA ALA A 36 -0.26 8.71 5.09
C ALA A 36 0.00 7.34 5.75
N ASP A 37 -0.64 7.09 6.92
CA ASP A 37 -0.75 5.78 7.55
C ASP A 37 -1.86 4.98 6.85
N VAL A 38 -1.47 4.11 5.91
CA VAL A 38 -2.41 3.37 5.07
C VAL A 38 -2.50 1.93 5.56
N VAL A 39 -3.71 1.50 5.92
CA VAL A 39 -4.01 0.11 6.30
C VAL A 39 -4.77 -0.56 5.17
N LYS A 40 -4.17 -1.59 4.56
CA LYS A 40 -4.85 -2.45 3.60
C LYS A 40 -5.75 -3.45 4.34
N VAL A 41 -7.06 -3.36 4.12
CA VAL A 41 -8.05 -4.28 4.70
C VAL A 41 -8.45 -5.29 3.63
N GLU A 42 -8.17 -6.56 3.90
CA GLU A 42 -8.37 -7.62 2.92
C GLU A 42 -9.31 -8.71 3.41
N HIS A 43 -9.83 -9.49 2.46
CA HIS A 43 -10.64 -10.66 2.75
C HIS A 43 -9.83 -11.69 3.57
N PRO A 44 -10.32 -12.18 4.73
CA PRO A 44 -9.52 -12.94 5.69
C PRO A 44 -8.96 -14.27 5.15
N GLY A 45 -9.65 -14.89 4.19
CA GLY A 45 -9.18 -16.15 3.58
C GLY A 45 -8.43 -15.98 2.26
N ARG A 46 -8.65 -14.89 1.54
CA ARG A 46 -8.23 -14.76 0.13
C ARG A 46 -7.23 -13.62 -0.10
N GLY A 47 -7.27 -12.59 0.73
CA GLY A 47 -6.51 -11.38 0.48
C GLY A 47 -7.00 -10.62 -0.77
N ASP A 48 -6.15 -9.71 -1.26
CA ASP A 48 -6.23 -9.15 -2.61
C ASP A 48 -5.95 -10.24 -3.66
N ASP A 49 -6.74 -10.24 -4.74
CA ASP A 49 -6.63 -11.18 -5.87
C ASP A 49 -5.18 -11.26 -6.41
N THR A 50 -4.47 -10.13 -6.41
CA THR A 50 -3.11 -10.04 -6.98
C THR A 50 -2.05 -10.77 -6.18
N ARG A 51 -2.32 -11.18 -4.93
CA ARG A 51 -1.40 -12.01 -4.11
C ARG A 51 -1.04 -13.34 -4.78
N ASP A 52 -1.90 -13.82 -5.67
CA ASP A 52 -1.74 -15.10 -6.38
C ASP A 52 -1.68 -14.95 -7.90
N TRP A 53 -1.77 -13.72 -8.44
CA TRP A 53 -1.67 -13.48 -9.88
C TRP A 53 -0.22 -13.39 -10.32
N GLY A 54 0.32 -14.51 -10.79
CA GLY A 54 1.65 -14.63 -11.36
C GLY A 54 2.64 -15.39 -10.48
N VAL A 55 3.92 -15.24 -10.77
CA VAL A 55 4.98 -15.93 -10.03
C VAL A 55 5.15 -15.28 -8.66
N ARG A 56 5.10 -16.10 -7.61
CA ARG A 56 5.41 -15.65 -6.24
C ARG A 56 6.89 -15.28 -6.15
N VAL A 57 7.15 -14.10 -5.63
CA VAL A 57 8.48 -13.60 -5.26
C VAL A 57 8.60 -13.67 -3.74
N GLY A 58 9.54 -14.49 -3.29
CA GLY A 58 9.67 -14.84 -1.87
C GLY A 58 8.51 -15.72 -1.41
N GLN A 59 8.19 -15.62 -0.12
CA GLN A 59 7.29 -16.58 0.53
C GLN A 59 5.80 -16.21 0.43
N ARG A 60 5.45 -14.95 0.11
CA ARG A 60 4.09 -14.43 0.37
C ARG A 60 3.39 -13.72 -0.78
N ASN A 61 4.12 -13.04 -1.67
CA ASN A 61 3.51 -12.11 -2.63
C ASN A 61 3.97 -12.38 -4.07
N THR A 62 3.23 -11.86 -5.05
CA THR A 62 3.65 -11.77 -6.45
C THR A 62 4.32 -10.42 -6.74
N SER A 63 4.98 -10.33 -7.89
CA SER A 63 5.51 -9.06 -8.39
C SER A 63 4.39 -8.04 -8.64
N TYR A 64 3.22 -8.51 -9.08
CA TYR A 64 2.03 -7.67 -9.26
C TYR A 64 1.64 -7.01 -7.94
N PHE A 65 1.38 -7.81 -6.90
CA PHE A 65 0.97 -7.28 -5.60
C PHE A 65 1.98 -6.27 -5.05
N ASN A 66 3.28 -6.61 -5.13
CA ASN A 66 4.34 -5.74 -4.63
C ASN A 66 4.44 -4.41 -5.39
N SER A 67 4.12 -4.38 -6.69
CA SER A 67 4.19 -3.16 -7.51
C SER A 67 3.18 -2.07 -7.10
N ALA A 68 2.06 -2.46 -6.48
CA ALA A 68 0.94 -1.58 -6.16
C ALA A 68 0.60 -1.50 -4.67
N ASN A 69 1.39 -2.14 -3.79
CA ASN A 69 1.11 -2.20 -2.35
C ASN A 69 2.33 -1.94 -1.44
N ARG A 70 3.37 -1.24 -1.91
CA ARG A 70 4.42 -0.76 -0.98
C ARG A 70 3.82 0.27 0.00
N ASN A 71 4.45 0.39 1.18
CA ASN A 71 4.09 1.33 2.24
C ASN A 71 2.68 1.15 2.83
N LYS A 72 2.09 -0.04 2.70
CA LYS A 72 0.83 -0.45 3.33
C LYS A 72 0.71 -1.96 3.47
#